data_AF-A0A7S4ZTR6-F1
#
_entry.id   AF-A0A7S4ZTR6-F1
#
_cell.length_a   1.000
_cell.length_b   1.000
_cell.length_c   1.000
_cell.angle_alpha   90.00
_cell.angle_beta   90.00
_cell.angle_gamma   90.00
#
_symmetry.space_group_name_H-M   'P 1'
#
loop_
_entity.id
_entity.type
_entity.pdbx_description
1 polymer ?
#
loop_
_entity_poly.entity_id
_entity_poly.type
_entity_poly.pdbx_seq_one_letter_code
_entity_poly.pdbx_strand_id
1 'polypeptide(L)'
;MRVRLSEAEFSALTTFAMDAALPTSEVLRRLAREAAGLGPTFEGDTSKKIQSTIVQLRKIGVNLNQIARVLNSGSTPGYEPLLGGIERLARLVAQHERDLDELRARGRARARRLVRTDV
;
A
#
# COMPACT_ATOMS: atom_id res chain seq x y z
N MET A 1 2.61 25.68 -2.69
CA MET A 1 1.32 25.48 -1.99
C MET A 1 1.36 26.26 -0.68
N ARG A 2 0.30 27.00 -0.32
CA ARG A 2 0.22 27.75 0.94
C ARG A 2 -1.03 27.30 1.69
N VAL A 3 -0.87 26.75 2.90
CA VAL A 3 -1.98 26.35 3.79
C VAL A 3 -2.22 27.52 4.75
N ARG A 4 -3.47 27.92 4.91
CA ARG A 4 -3.87 28.94 5.89
C ARG A 4 -4.38 28.23 7.13
N LEU A 5 -3.81 28.58 8.27
CA LEU A 5 -4.21 28.12 9.59
C LEU A 5 -4.26 29.36 10.49
N SER A 6 -5.25 29.43 11.35
CA SER A 6 -5.23 30.30 12.53
C SER A 6 -4.09 29.91 13.46
N GLU A 7 -3.76 30.79 14.40
CA GLU A 7 -2.73 30.53 15.41
C GLU A 7 -3.07 29.30 16.26
N ALA A 8 -4.33 29.15 16.66
CA ALA A 8 -4.81 28.00 17.42
C ALA A 8 -4.68 26.68 16.63
N GLU A 9 -5.06 26.66 15.35
CA GLU A 9 -4.93 25.48 14.49
C GLU A 9 -3.45 25.10 14.26
N PHE A 10 -2.59 26.10 14.05
CA PHE A 10 -1.15 25.85 13.88
C PHE A 10 -0.50 25.31 15.15
N SER A 11 -0.86 25.86 16.32
CA SER A 11 -0.40 25.37 17.62
C SER A 11 -0.83 23.93 17.85
N ALA A 12 -2.13 23.61 17.66
CA ALA A 12 -2.66 22.26 17.82
C ALA A 12 -1.99 21.25 16.87
N LEU A 13 -1.80 21.62 15.60
CA LEU A 13 -1.10 20.78 14.62
C LEU A 13 0.36 20.54 15.02
N THR A 14 1.03 21.55 15.56
CA THR A 14 2.42 21.44 15.99
C THR A 14 2.56 20.53 17.21
N THR A 15 1.68 20.66 18.20
CA THR A 15 1.62 19.75 19.35
C THR A 15 1.39 18.30 18.90
N PHE A 16 0.41 18.07 18.03
CA PHE A 16 0.16 16.74 17.47
C PHE A 16 1.40 16.18 16.74
N ALA A 17 2.10 17.01 15.97
CA ALA A 17 3.29 16.59 15.24
C ALA A 17 4.44 16.21 16.19
N MET A 18 4.62 16.97 17.28
CA MET A 18 5.58 16.66 18.34
C MET A 18 5.27 15.33 19.03
N ASP A 19 4.01 15.10 19.40
CA ASP A 19 3.57 13.84 20.02
C ASP A 19 3.78 12.63 19.09
N ALA A 20 3.61 12.85 17.79
CA ALA A 20 3.88 11.85 16.76
C ALA A 20 5.37 11.70 16.40
N ALA A 21 6.27 12.50 16.99
CA ALA A 21 7.70 12.58 16.67
C ALA A 21 7.99 12.85 15.18
N LEU A 22 7.18 13.71 14.55
CA LEU A 22 7.31 14.08 13.13
C LEU A 22 7.34 15.60 12.96
N PRO A 23 8.00 16.13 11.91
CA PRO A 23 7.86 17.54 11.57
C PRO A 23 6.46 17.82 11.03
N THR A 24 5.93 19.02 11.30
CA THR A 24 4.60 19.47 10.85
C THR A 24 4.37 19.28 9.35
N SER A 25 5.40 19.48 8.53
CA SER A 25 5.36 19.26 7.08
C SER A 25 5.11 17.80 6.69
N GLU A 26 5.65 16.85 7.46
CA GLU A 26 5.46 15.42 7.23
C GLU A 26 4.05 14.96 7.62
N VAL A 27 3.50 15.50 8.72
CA VAL A 27 2.10 15.28 9.09
C VAL A 27 1.16 15.77 7.98
N LEU A 28 1.36 17.00 7.49
CA LEU A 28 0.57 17.55 6.39
C LEU A 28 0.70 16.71 5.11
N ARG A 29 1.91 16.22 4.80
CA ARG A 29 2.14 15.33 3.65
C ARG A 29 1.35 14.03 3.79
N ARG A 30 1.33 13.40 4.96
CA ARG A 30 0.58 12.16 5.23
C ARG A 30 -0.93 12.36 5.08
N LEU A 31 -1.46 13.42 5.69
CA LEU A 31 -2.87 13.78 5.58
C LEU A 31 -3.28 14.05 4.12
N ALA A 32 -2.46 14.81 3.38
CA ALA A 32 -2.70 15.08 1.97
C ALA A 32 -2.67 13.80 1.11
N ARG A 33 -1.73 12.89 1.37
CA ARG A 33 -1.68 11.59 0.68
C ARG A 33 -2.90 10.73 0.96
N GLU A 34 -3.34 10.65 2.22
CA GLU A 34 -4.53 9.89 2.59
C GLU A 34 -5.78 10.48 1.93
N ALA A 35 -5.93 11.80 1.95
CA ALA A 35 -7.04 12.51 1.30
C ALA A 35 -7.06 12.31 -0.22
N ALA A 36 -5.88 12.33 -0.87
CA ALA A 36 -5.73 12.08 -2.30
C ALA A 36 -5.87 10.59 -2.68
N GLY A 37 -5.97 9.69 -1.71
CA GLY A 37 -6.00 8.24 -1.96
C GLY A 37 -4.68 7.65 -2.43
N LEU A 38 -3.56 8.33 -2.14
CA LEU A 38 -2.20 7.86 -2.38
C LEU A 38 -1.72 6.86 -1.30
N GLY A 39 -2.59 6.54 -0.33
CA GLY A 39 -2.33 5.59 0.76
C GLY A 39 -1.44 6.17 1.88
N PRO A 40 -1.35 5.46 3.02
CA PRO A 40 -0.53 5.89 4.14
C PRO A 40 0.96 5.85 3.80
N THR A 41 1.77 6.64 4.51
CA THR A 41 3.22 6.44 4.51
C THR A 41 3.53 5.19 5.32
N PHE A 42 4.08 4.17 4.67
CA PHE A 42 4.38 2.89 5.33
C PHE A 42 5.66 3.01 6.15
N GLU A 43 5.51 3.17 7.46
CA GLU A 43 6.61 3.16 8.42
C GLU A 43 6.46 1.98 9.41
N GLY A 44 7.55 1.65 10.11
CA GLY A 44 7.57 0.61 11.14
C GLY A 44 7.14 -0.77 10.64
N ASP A 45 6.34 -1.48 11.44
CA ASP A 45 5.92 -2.86 11.16
C ASP A 45 5.07 -3.02 9.90
N THR A 46 4.36 -1.98 9.47
CA THR A 46 3.59 -2.01 8.22
C THR A 46 4.53 -2.04 7.01
N SER A 47 5.65 -1.31 7.08
CA SER A 47 6.71 -1.39 6.06
C SER A 47 7.33 -2.79 6.00
N LYS A 48 7.58 -3.41 7.16
CA LYS A 48 8.09 -4.79 7.23
C LYS A 48 7.11 -5.80 6.61
N LYS A 49 5.81 -5.65 6.86
CA LYS A 49 4.78 -6.51 6.25
C LYS A 49 4.78 -6.38 4.73
N ILE A 50 4.86 -5.16 4.20
CA ILE A 50 4.95 -4.91 2.76
C ILE A 50 6.25 -5.48 2.18
N GLN A 51 7.38 -5.32 2.86
CA GLN A 51 8.65 -5.94 2.45
C GLN A 51 8.56 -7.46 2.42
N SER A 52 7.92 -8.08 3.42
CA SER A 52 7.66 -9.53 3.43
C SER A 52 6.81 -9.96 2.23
N THR A 53 5.77 -9.19 1.90
CA THR A 53 4.97 -9.41 0.70
C THR A 53 5.79 -9.29 -0.59
N ILE A 54 6.67 -8.28 -0.70
CA ILE A 54 7.60 -8.13 -1.84
C ILE A 54 8.52 -9.35 -1.96
N VAL A 55 9.01 -9.88 -0.84
CA VAL A 55 9.83 -11.10 -0.82
C VAL A 55 9.04 -12.32 -1.31
N GLN A 56 7.77 -12.46 -0.92
CA GLN A 56 6.91 -13.54 -1.43
C GLN A 56 6.66 -13.41 -2.93
N LEU A 57 6.41 -12.20 -3.44
CA LEU A 57 6.29 -11.94 -4.87
C LEU A 57 7.58 -12.26 -5.65
N ARG A 58 8.75 -11.98 -5.07
CA ARG A 58 10.03 -12.37 -5.67
C ARG A 58 10.19 -13.89 -5.77
N LYS A 59 9.82 -14.64 -4.72
CA LYS A 59 9.86 -16.12 -4.73
C LYS A 59 8.94 -16.69 -5.81
N ILE A 60 7.77 -16.10 -5.97
CA ILE A 60 6.83 -16.40 -7.05
C ILE A 60 7.48 -16.17 -8.43
N GLY A 61 8.13 -15.03 -8.65
CA GLY A 61 8.82 -14.72 -9.90
C GLY A 61 9.93 -15.72 -10.22
N VAL A 62 10.65 -16.21 -9.22
CA VAL A 62 11.64 -17.29 -9.38
C VAL A 62 10.98 -18.58 -9.87
N ASN A 63 9.85 -19.00 -9.29
CA ASN A 63 9.13 -20.20 -9.73
C ASN A 63 8.62 -20.08 -11.17
N LEU A 64 8.10 -18.90 -11.56
CA LEU A 64 7.69 -18.64 -12.94
C LEU A 64 8.86 -18.73 -13.91
N ASN A 65 10.02 -18.19 -13.53
CA ASN A 65 11.22 -18.25 -14.35
C ASN A 65 11.75 -19.69 -14.50
N GLN A 66 11.60 -20.52 -13.47
CA GLN A 66 11.91 -21.95 -13.53
C GLN A 66 10.98 -22.69 -14.49
N ILE A 67 9.68 -22.44 -14.41
CA ILE A 67 8.68 -22.97 -15.33
C ILE A 67 9.02 -22.57 -16.78
N ALA A 68 9.32 -21.29 -17.02
CA ALA A 68 9.68 -20.80 -18.34
C ALA A 68 10.97 -21.47 -18.87
N ARG A 69 11.97 -21.70 -18.02
CA ARG A 69 13.20 -22.42 -18.38
C ARG A 69 12.93 -23.87 -18.79
N VAL A 70 12.06 -24.58 -18.06
CA VAL A 70 11.68 -25.97 -18.39
C VAL A 70 10.96 -26.02 -19.74
N LEU A 71 10.03 -25.10 -19.98
CA LEU A 71 9.35 -24.99 -21.27
C LEU A 71 10.33 -24.66 -22.41
N ASN A 72 11.24 -23.71 -22.17
CA ASN A 72 12.26 -23.30 -23.15
C ASN A 72 13.32 -24.40 -23.42
N SER A 73 13.49 -25.37 -22.52
CA SER A 73 14.41 -26.50 -22.74
C SER A 73 13.78 -27.63 -23.56
N GLY A 74 12.54 -27.46 -24.06
CA GLY A 74 11.81 -28.48 -24.78
C GLY A 74 11.18 -29.56 -23.88
N SER A 75 11.24 -29.39 -22.55
CA SER A 75 10.64 -30.29 -21.58
C SER A 75 9.25 -29.78 -21.20
N THR A 76 8.26 -30.67 -21.15
CA THR A 76 6.89 -30.28 -20.75
C THR A 76 6.71 -30.56 -19.25
N PRO A 77 6.55 -29.53 -18.39
CA PRO A 77 6.13 -29.77 -17.02
C PRO A 77 4.73 -30.40 -17.02
N GLY A 78 4.43 -31.25 -16.04
CA GLY A 78 3.07 -31.79 -15.85
C GLY A 78 2.04 -30.65 -15.79
N TYR A 79 0.95 -30.79 -16.55
CA TYR A 79 -0.07 -29.75 -16.74
C TYR A 79 -0.74 -29.32 -15.43
N GLU A 80 -1.17 -30.27 -14.59
CA GLU A 80 -1.83 -30.02 -13.30
C GLU A 80 -0.99 -29.18 -12.31
N PRO A 81 0.29 -29.53 -12.02
CA PRO A 81 1.16 -28.71 -11.18
C PRO A 81 1.34 -27.29 -11.69
N LEU A 82 1.47 -27.14 -13.01
CA LEU A 82 1.67 -25.86 -13.70
C LEU A 82 0.43 -24.97 -13.56
N LEU A 83 -0.74 -25.51 -13.95
CA LEU A 83 -2.02 -24.80 -13.91
C LEU A 83 -2.38 -24.40 -12.47
N GLY A 84 -2.25 -25.32 -11.52
CA GLY A 84 -2.53 -25.05 -10.12
C GLY A 84 -1.60 -23.98 -9.51
N GLY A 85 -0.34 -23.92 -9.95
CA GLY A 85 0.60 -22.87 -9.56
C GLY A 85 0.20 -21.50 -10.10
N ILE A 86 -0.13 -21.42 -11.39
CA ILE A 86 -0.53 -20.18 -12.08
C ILE A 86 -1.85 -19.65 -11.53
N GLU A 87 -2.83 -20.51 -11.24
CA GLU A 87 -4.09 -20.07 -10.66
C GLU A 87 -3.94 -19.53 -9.24
N ARG A 88 -3.13 -20.21 -8.40
CA ARG A 88 -2.85 -19.71 -7.04
C ARG A 88 -2.18 -18.34 -7.10
N LEU A 89 -1.28 -18.16 -8.05
CA LEU A 89 -0.64 -16.87 -8.32
C LEU A 89 -1.67 -15.80 -8.71
N ALA A 90 -2.49 -16.07 -9.73
CA ALA A 90 -3.46 -15.11 -10.23
C ALA A 90 -4.45 -14.67 -9.14
N ARG A 91 -4.92 -15.62 -8.31
CA ARG A 91 -5.78 -15.32 -7.16
C ARG A 91 -5.09 -14.42 -6.14
N LEU A 92 -3.82 -14.68 -5.84
CA LEU A 92 -3.06 -13.94 -4.84
C LEU A 92 -2.78 -12.49 -5.30
N VAL A 93 -2.42 -12.31 -6.57
CA VAL A 93 -2.24 -10.98 -7.18
C VAL A 93 -3.55 -10.20 -7.20
N ALA A 94 -4.64 -10.81 -7.67
CA ALA A 94 -5.94 -10.15 -7.73
C ALA A 94 -6.49 -9.79 -6.35
N GLN A 95 -6.24 -10.62 -5.33
CA GLN A 95 -6.62 -10.30 -3.95
C GLN A 95 -5.84 -9.09 -3.43
N HIS A 96 -4.54 -9.01 -3.72
CA HIS A 96 -3.72 -7.89 -3.27
C HIS A 96 -4.07 -6.55 -3.92
N GLU A 97 -4.44 -6.54 -5.21
CA GLU A 97 -4.96 -5.32 -5.83
C GLU A 97 -6.21 -4.82 -5.11
N ARG A 98 -7.14 -5.74 -4.78
CA ARG A 98 -8.35 -5.40 -4.01
C ARG A 98 -8.02 -4.87 -2.62
N ASP A 99 -7.11 -5.50 -1.89
CA ASP A 99 -6.73 -5.07 -0.54
C ASP A 99 -6.12 -3.66 -0.55
N LEU A 100 -5.27 -3.35 -1.54
CA LEU A 100 -4.67 -2.02 -1.69
C LEU A 100 -5.70 -0.96 -2.06
N ASP A 101 -6.62 -1.28 -2.96
CA ASP A 101 -7.66 -0.35 -3.38
C ASP A 101 -8.66 -0.09 -2.26
N GLU A 102 -8.99 -1.11 -1.46
CA GLU A 102 -9.81 -0.95 -0.27
C GLU A 102 -9.12 -0.09 0.78
N LEU A 103 -7.83 -0.31 1.04
CA LEU A 103 -7.05 0.52 1.97
C LEU A 103 -7.07 2.00 1.54
N ARG A 104 -6.86 2.27 0.25
CA ARG A 104 -6.90 3.63 -0.33
C ARG A 104 -8.31 4.22 -0.24
N ALA A 105 -9.35 3.45 -0.55
CA ALA A 105 -10.74 3.89 -0.50
C ALA A 105 -11.17 4.24 0.93
N ARG A 106 -10.83 3.41 1.92
CA ARG A 106 -11.09 3.68 3.34
C ARG A 106 -10.40 4.97 3.81
N GLY A 107 -9.16 5.20 3.39
CA GLY A 107 -8.44 6.46 3.66
C GLY A 107 -9.15 7.68 3.11
N ARG A 108 -9.52 7.65 1.81
CA ARG A 108 -10.30 8.72 1.19
C ARG A 108 -11.65 8.96 1.88
N ALA A 109 -12.36 7.90 2.25
CA ALA A 109 -13.66 8.02 2.90
C ALA A 109 -13.58 8.65 4.30
N ARG A 110 -12.52 8.35 5.07
CA ARG A 110 -12.25 9.02 6.35
C ARG A 110 -11.94 10.51 6.14
N ALA A 111 -11.04 10.84 5.22
CA ALA A 111 -10.71 12.23 4.92
C ALA A 111 -11.94 13.03 4.45
N ARG A 112 -12.79 12.45 3.59
CA ARG A 112 -14.04 13.08 3.14
C ARG A 112 -15.01 13.35 4.29
N ARG A 113 -15.12 12.46 5.27
CA ARG A 113 -15.97 12.69 6.46
C ARG A 113 -15.44 13.86 7.29
N LEU A 114 -14.14 13.92 7.52
CA LEU A 114 -13.51 15.00 8.30
C LEU A 114 -13.64 16.38 7.64
N VAL A 115 -13.66 16.45 6.30
CA VAL A 115 -13.81 17.71 5.55
C VAL A 115 -15.28 18.07 5.31
N ARG A 116 -16.23 17.13 5.44
CA ARG A 116 -17.67 17.38 5.21
C ARG A 116 -18.44 17.80 6.46
N THR A 117 -17.88 17.71 7.66
CA THR A 117 -18.57 18.17 8.86
C THR A 117 -18.41 19.69 8.99
N ASP A 118 -19.57 20.37 8.93
CA ASP A 118 -19.86 21.79 9.12
C ASP A 118 -19.53 22.75 7.95
N VAL A 119 -20.39 22.69 6.92
CA VAL A 119 -21.01 23.89 6.30
C VAL A 119 -22.51 23.79 6.54
#